data_AF-A0A8T1WW99-F1
#
_entry.id   AF-A0A8T1WW99-F1
#
_cell.length_a   1.000
_cell.length_b   1.000
_cell.length_c   1.000
_cell.angle_alpha   90.00
_cell.angle_beta   90.00
_cell.angle_gamma   90.00
#
_symmetry.space_group_name_H-M   'P 1'
#
loop_
_entity.id
_entity.type
_entity.pdbx_description
1 polymer ?
#
loop_
_entity_poly.entity_id
_entity_poly.type
_entity_poly.pdbx_seq_one_letter_code
_entity_poly.pdbx_strand_id
1 'polypeptide(L)'
;TQLVLQKRLGFIKLAMRHGAHLVPTFVFGEKWLYNMWTPPTGVTDFFRKTLGVPVLIFWGKFGWMPKAPAKGKRFGLVYGKPIATTVTPNPTDAELRAVHEQYVTEIHRIFEQYKADFGYEKDETLAII
;
A
#
# COMPACT_ATOMS: atom_id res chain seq x y z
N THR A 1 -7.92 5.85 6.50
CA THR A 1 -7.16 5.45 5.29
C THR A 1 -7.36 3.98 4.98
N GLN A 2 -7.44 3.58 3.71
CA GLN A 2 -7.65 2.17 3.30
C GLN A 2 -6.47 1.67 2.46
N LEU A 3 -6.02 0.43 2.71
CA LEU A 3 -4.96 -0.24 1.93
C LEU A 3 -5.40 -1.65 1.53
N VAL A 4 -5.30 -1.97 0.23
CA VAL A 4 -5.61 -3.33 -0.27
C VAL A 4 -4.39 -4.23 -0.11
N LEU A 5 -4.31 -4.96 1.00
CA LEU A 5 -3.17 -5.80 1.36
C LEU A 5 -3.59 -7.14 1.97
N GLN A 6 -4.83 -7.29 2.46
CA GLN A 6 -5.26 -8.43 3.27
C GLN A 6 -5.08 -9.77 2.55
N LYS A 7 -5.40 -9.81 1.25
CA LYS A 7 -5.34 -11.03 0.41
C LYS A 7 -4.08 -11.08 -0.47
N ARG A 8 -3.15 -10.14 -0.31
CA ARG A 8 -1.97 -10.00 -1.18
C ARG A 8 -0.78 -10.73 -0.58
N LEU A 9 -0.64 -12.02 -0.89
CA LEU A 9 0.46 -12.88 -0.40
C LEU A 9 1.57 -13.10 -1.43
N GLY A 10 1.38 -12.67 -2.67
CA GLY A 10 2.29 -12.98 -3.79
C GLY A 10 3.71 -12.44 -3.61
N PHE A 11 3.86 -11.22 -3.08
CA PHE A 11 5.17 -10.62 -2.83
C PHE A 11 5.94 -11.35 -1.73
N ILE A 12 5.24 -11.86 -0.72
CA ILE A 12 5.82 -12.65 0.37
C ILE A 12 6.29 -14.00 -0.15
N LYS A 13 5.45 -14.65 -0.97
CA LYS A 13 5.83 -15.90 -1.64
C LYS A 13 7.08 -15.74 -2.49
N LEU A 14 7.20 -14.63 -3.20
CA LEU A 14 8.39 -14.32 -3.98
C LEU A 14 9.61 -14.09 -3.07
N ALA A 15 9.45 -13.30 -2.00
CA ALA A 15 10.52 -13.04 -1.05
C ALA A 15 11.05 -14.33 -0.40
N MET A 16 10.17 -15.19 0.09
CA MET A 16 10.55 -16.48 0.69
C MET A 16 11.23 -17.43 -0.31
N ARG A 17 10.80 -17.44 -1.58
CA ARG A 17 11.44 -18.27 -2.61
C ARG A 17 12.87 -17.87 -2.92
N HIS A 18 13.17 -16.58 -2.79
CA HIS A 18 14.47 -16.00 -3.14
C HIS A 18 15.29 -15.60 -1.91
N GLY A 19 14.80 -15.83 -0.68
CA GLY A 19 15.47 -15.42 0.55
C GLY A 19 15.60 -13.91 0.72
N ALA A 20 14.70 -13.13 0.14
CA ALA A 20 14.74 -11.69 0.23
C ALA A 20 14.10 -11.19 1.53
N HIS A 21 14.72 -10.19 2.16
CA HIS A 21 14.12 -9.51 3.30
C HIS A 21 12.98 -8.60 2.81
N LEU A 22 11.86 -8.62 3.54
CA LEU A 22 10.73 -7.72 3.27
C LEU A 22 10.90 -6.47 4.11
N VAL A 23 10.80 -5.28 3.49
CA VAL A 23 10.85 -4.00 4.22
C VAL A 23 9.46 -3.36 4.20
N PRO A 24 8.69 -3.43 5.30
CA PRO A 24 7.41 -2.76 5.41
C PRO A 24 7.59 -1.27 5.17
N THR A 25 6.87 -0.73 4.20
CA THR A 25 7.04 0.66 3.78
C THR A 25 5.68 1.30 3.61
N PHE A 26 5.51 2.50 4.19
CA PHE A 26 4.26 3.26 4.10
C PHE A 26 4.52 4.65 3.50
N VAL A 27 3.76 4.97 2.45
CA VAL A 27 3.79 6.27 1.78
C VAL A 27 2.69 7.15 2.39
N PHE A 28 3.07 8.22 3.08
CA PHE A 28 2.14 9.20 3.63
C PHE A 28 1.84 10.30 2.62
N GLY A 29 0.59 10.74 2.61
CA GLY A 29 0.14 11.92 1.87
C GLY A 29 -0.08 11.76 0.36
N GLU A 30 0.17 10.57 -0.19
CA GLU A 30 -0.09 10.27 -1.61
C GLU A 30 -1.52 10.63 -2.04
N LYS A 31 -2.51 10.32 -1.19
CA LYS A 31 -3.94 10.61 -1.40
C LYS A 31 -4.27 12.10 -1.59
N TRP A 32 -3.36 13.02 -1.23
CA TRP A 32 -3.57 14.46 -1.38
C TRP A 32 -2.89 15.05 -2.62
N LEU A 33 -1.98 14.30 -3.25
CA LEU A 33 -1.23 14.77 -4.41
C LEU A 33 -2.05 14.73 -5.70
N TYR A 34 -2.96 13.78 -5.83
CA TYR A 34 -3.77 13.59 -7.02
C TYR A 34 -5.24 13.42 -6.67
N ASN A 35 -6.10 13.91 -7.56
CA ASN A 35 -7.49 13.47 -7.59
C ASN A 35 -7.52 12.14 -8.34
N MET A 36 -8.17 11.14 -7.77
CA MET A 36 -8.40 9.87 -8.43
C MET A 36 -9.90 9.68 -8.59
N TRP A 37 -10.31 9.26 -9.79
CA TRP A 37 -11.67 8.82 -10.05
C TRP A 37 -11.63 7.35 -10.47
N THR A 38 -12.32 6.53 -9.70
CA THR A 38 -12.46 5.11 -9.97
C THR A 38 -13.75 4.91 -10.78
N PRO A 39 -13.66 4.45 -12.04
CA PRO A 39 -14.85 4.21 -12.84
C PRO A 39 -15.69 3.05 -12.26
N PRO A 40 -16.98 2.96 -12.60
CA PRO A 40 -17.85 1.87 -12.16
C PRO A 40 -17.29 0.49 -12.55
N THR A 41 -17.55 -0.51 -11.72
CA THR A 41 -17.01 -1.88 -11.86
C THR A 41 -17.19 -2.47 -13.25
N GLY A 42 -18.33 -2.22 -13.92
CA GLY A 42 -18.58 -2.70 -15.28
C GLY A 42 -17.59 -2.15 -16.33
N VAL A 43 -17.18 -0.89 -16.18
CA VAL A 43 -16.18 -0.25 -17.06
C VAL A 43 -14.80 -0.83 -16.73
N THR A 44 -14.44 -0.90 -15.45
CA THR A 44 -13.14 -1.44 -15.02
C THR A 44 -12.97 -2.90 -15.44
N ASP A 45 -14.02 -3.71 -15.37
CA ASP A 45 -14.02 -5.11 -15.81
C ASP A 45 -13.95 -5.25 -17.33
N PHE A 46 -14.65 -4.39 -18.07
CA PHE A 46 -14.53 -4.35 -19.53
C PHE A 46 -13.08 -4.07 -19.94
N PHE A 47 -12.47 -3.02 -19.41
CA PHE A 47 -11.08 -2.68 -19.74
C PHE A 47 -10.08 -3.72 -19.23
N ARG A 48 -10.31 -4.31 -18.06
CA ARG A 48 -9.46 -5.40 -17.56
C ARG A 48 -9.52 -6.63 -18.47
N LYS A 49 -10.69 -6.98 -19.02
CA LYS A 49 -10.84 -8.08 -19.97
C LYS A 49 -10.22 -7.76 -21.33
N THR A 50 -10.34 -6.52 -21.80
CA THR A 50 -9.91 -6.13 -23.14
C THR A 50 -8.42 -5.77 -23.21
N LEU A 51 -7.89 -5.03 -22.23
CA LEU A 51 -6.52 -4.51 -22.20
C LEU A 51 -5.61 -5.19 -21.15
N GLY A 52 -6.15 -6.07 -20.31
CA GLY A 52 -5.40 -6.71 -19.22
C GLY A 52 -5.08 -5.79 -18.03
N VAL A 53 -5.43 -4.50 -18.11
CA VAL A 53 -5.11 -3.48 -17.10
C VAL A 53 -6.40 -2.72 -16.71
N PRO A 54 -6.66 -2.49 -15.41
CA PRO A 54 -7.79 -1.66 -14.98
C PRO A 54 -7.58 -0.19 -15.39
N VAL A 55 -8.66 0.48 -15.79
CA VAL A 55 -8.61 1.93 -16.05
C VAL A 55 -8.49 2.69 -14.74
N LEU A 56 -7.42 3.50 -14.65
CA LEU A 56 -7.17 4.43 -13.55
C LEU A 56 -7.15 5.84 -14.14
N ILE A 57 -8.08 6.68 -13.71
CA ILE A 57 -8.13 8.09 -14.11
C ILE A 57 -7.72 8.90 -12.90
N PHE A 58 -6.59 9.59 -13.01
CA PHE A 58 -6.11 10.52 -12.00
C PHE A 58 -5.61 11.81 -12.65
N TRP A 59 -5.75 12.92 -11.95
CA TRP A 59 -5.25 14.22 -12.40
C TRP A 59 -4.78 15.07 -11.23
N GLY A 60 -3.85 15.96 -11.51
CA GLY A 60 -3.27 16.85 -10.52
C GLY A 60 -3.45 18.33 -10.87
N LYS A 61 -2.53 19.19 -10.43
CA LYS A 61 -2.44 20.59 -10.86
C LYS A 61 -2.08 20.62 -12.35
N PHE A 62 -2.78 21.45 -13.13
CA PHE A 62 -2.60 21.54 -14.59
C PHE A 62 -2.76 20.18 -15.33
N GLY A 63 -3.57 19.26 -14.81
CA GLY A 63 -3.83 17.96 -15.43
C GLY A 63 -2.87 16.85 -15.01
N TRP A 64 -1.55 17.08 -14.98
CA TRP A 64 -0.57 16.03 -14.71
C TRP A 64 0.36 16.25 -13.50
N MET A 65 0.54 17.49 -13.01
CA MET A 65 1.49 17.76 -11.93
C MET A 65 0.92 17.41 -10.55
N PRO A 66 1.71 16.89 -9.60
CA PRO A 66 1.26 16.72 -8.22
C PRO A 66 0.71 18.03 -7.64
N LYS A 67 -0.36 17.95 -6.85
CA LYS A 67 -0.85 19.08 -6.06
C LYS A 67 0.10 19.35 -4.90
N ALA A 68 0.23 20.62 -4.53
CA ALA A 68 0.89 20.98 -3.28
C ALA A 68 0.03 20.46 -2.11
N PRO A 69 0.64 19.77 -1.12
CA PRO A 69 -0.06 19.40 0.11
C PRO A 69 -0.66 20.63 0.79
N ALA A 70 -1.85 20.50 1.39
CA ALA A 70 -2.44 21.56 2.18
C ALA A 70 -1.56 21.90 3.40
N LYS A 71 -1.74 23.11 3.96
CA LYS A 71 -0.96 23.55 5.14
C LYS A 71 -1.09 22.53 6.27
N GLY A 72 0.05 22.10 6.83
CA GLY A 72 0.12 21.09 7.89
C GLY A 72 0.14 19.64 7.39
N LYS A 73 -0.04 19.39 6.08
CA LYS A 73 0.06 18.05 5.49
C LYS A 73 1.40 17.85 4.81
N ARG A 74 1.97 16.66 4.96
CA ARG A 74 3.28 16.33 4.39
C ARG A 74 3.19 15.07 3.57
N PHE A 75 4.01 15.02 2.51
CA PHE A 75 4.29 13.81 1.77
C PHE A 75 5.62 13.23 2.27
N GLY A 76 5.68 11.92 2.44
CA GLY A 76 6.94 11.26 2.75
C GLY A 76 6.80 9.76 2.87
N LEU A 77 7.95 9.11 2.95
CA LEU A 77 8.08 7.67 2.98
C LEU A 77 8.71 7.25 4.30
N VAL A 78 8.09 6.28 4.96
CA VAL A 78 8.65 5.68 6.18
C VAL A 78 8.94 4.21 5.92
N TYR A 79 10.18 3.84 6.20
CA TYR A 79 10.65 2.46 6.13
C TYR A 79 10.60 1.85 7.54
N GLY A 80 10.00 0.67 7.63
CA GLY A 80 9.98 -0.16 8.82
C GLY A 80 11.23 -1.02 8.98
N LYS A 81 11.23 -1.86 10.01
CA LYS A 81 12.30 -2.83 10.22
C LYS A 81 12.23 -3.95 9.16
N PRO A 82 13.36 -4.37 8.57
CA PRO A 82 13.38 -5.52 7.68
C PRO A 82 12.89 -6.79 8.39
N ILE A 83 11.99 -7.51 7.73
CA ILE A 83 11.49 -8.83 8.14
C ILE A 83 12.32 -9.86 7.37
N ALA A 84 13.14 -10.61 8.10
CA ALA A 84 13.90 -11.71 7.54
C ALA A 84 12.95 -12.82 7.10
N THR A 85 13.19 -13.38 5.91
CA THR A 85 12.44 -14.54 5.42
C THR A 85 13.38 -15.74 5.33
N THR A 86 12.84 -16.92 5.60
CA THR A 86 13.56 -18.18 5.37
C THR A 86 13.38 -18.61 3.92
N VAL A 87 14.46 -19.08 3.29
CA VAL A 87 14.41 -19.60 1.92
C VAL A 87 13.57 -20.87 1.89
N THR A 88 12.39 -20.79 1.30
CA THR A 88 11.46 -21.92 1.15
C THR A 88 10.95 -21.96 -0.30
N PRO A 89 11.33 -22.96 -1.12
CA PRO A 89 10.94 -23.02 -2.54
C PRO A 89 9.42 -23.10 -2.75
N ASN A 90 8.72 -23.84 -1.88
CA ASN A 90 7.27 -24.00 -1.89
C ASN A 90 6.72 -23.70 -0.49
N PRO A 91 6.60 -22.41 -0.12
CA PRO A 91 6.08 -22.04 1.19
C PRO A 91 4.60 -22.42 1.26
N THR A 92 4.20 -22.93 2.42
CA THR A 92 2.81 -23.24 2.74
C THR A 92 2.02 -21.96 2.99
N ASP A 93 0.70 -22.03 2.81
CA ASP A 93 -0.18 -20.88 3.07
C ASP A 93 -0.10 -20.38 4.53
N ALA A 94 0.18 -21.29 5.47
CA ALA A 94 0.35 -20.94 6.88
C ALA A 94 1.62 -20.10 7.11
N GLU A 95 2.75 -20.49 6.52
CA GLU A 95 4.00 -19.72 6.60
C GLU A 95 3.86 -18.35 5.93
N LEU A 96 3.21 -18.29 4.77
CA LEU A 96 2.94 -17.03 4.08
C LEU A 96 2.10 -16.08 4.94
N ARG A 97 1.06 -16.60 5.60
CA ARG A 97 0.20 -15.81 6.48
C ARG A 97 0.94 -15.33 7.72
N ALA A 98 1.81 -16.14 8.32
CA ALA A 98 2.60 -15.73 9.48
C ALA A 98 3.52 -14.55 9.15
N VAL A 99 4.21 -14.58 8.01
CA VAL A 99 5.05 -13.45 7.56
C VAL A 99 4.19 -12.25 7.16
N HIS A 100 3.03 -12.49 6.53
CA HIS A 100 2.09 -11.44 6.15
C HIS A 100 1.55 -10.69 7.37
N GLU A 101 1.20 -11.40 8.43
CA GLU A 101 0.74 -10.83 9.68
C GLU A 101 1.82 -9.91 10.28
N GLN A 102 3.07 -10.36 10.34
CA GLN A 102 4.19 -9.51 10.79
C GLN A 102 4.33 -8.24 9.94
N TYR A 103 4.23 -8.38 8.61
CA TYR A 103 4.29 -7.24 7.69
C TYR A 103 3.14 -6.25 7.95
N VAL A 104 1.92 -6.76 8.09
CA VAL A 104 0.71 -5.98 8.36
C VAL A 104 0.79 -5.26 9.71
N THR A 105 1.24 -5.95 10.77
CA THR A 105 1.45 -5.37 12.09
C THR A 105 2.46 -4.22 12.03
N GLU A 106 3.56 -4.37 11.30
CA GLU A 106 4.54 -3.30 11.16
C GLU A 106 3.99 -2.11 10.37
N ILE A 107 3.18 -2.34 9.33
CA ILE A 107 2.48 -1.27 8.61
C ILE A 107 1.53 -0.49 9.52
N HIS A 108 0.74 -1.19 10.35
CA HIS A 108 -0.09 -0.53 11.36
C HIS A 108 0.73 0.29 12.35
N ARG A 109 1.85 -0.26 12.83
CA ARG A 109 2.76 0.43 13.76
C ARG A 109 3.31 1.72 13.14
N ILE A 110 3.78 1.65 11.88
CA ILE A 110 4.29 2.83 11.15
C ILE A 110 3.19 3.87 11.01
N PHE A 111 1.99 3.47 10.61
CA PHE A 111 0.87 4.38 10.46
C PHE A 111 0.55 5.09 11.78
N GLU A 112 0.31 4.34 12.85
CA GLU A 112 -0.06 4.92 14.15
C GLU A 112 1.04 5.81 14.74
N GLN A 113 2.30 5.44 14.56
CA GLN A 113 3.42 6.23 15.08
C GLN A 113 3.56 7.57 14.35
N TYR A 114 3.44 7.59 13.02
CA TYR A 114 3.81 8.76 12.22
C TYR A 114 2.62 9.55 11.64
N LYS A 115 1.37 9.06 11.76
CA LYS A 115 0.19 9.73 11.16
C LYS A 115 0.07 11.21 11.54
N ALA A 116 0.35 11.57 12.79
CA ALA A 116 0.30 12.95 13.26
C ALA A 116 1.36 13.84 12.58
N ASP A 117 2.59 13.33 12.40
CA ASP A 117 3.69 14.07 11.77
C ASP A 117 3.42 14.41 10.30
N PHE A 118 2.61 13.59 9.64
CA PHE A 118 2.21 13.77 8.25
C PHE A 118 0.89 14.56 8.07
N GLY A 119 0.25 14.97 9.16
CA GLY A 119 -0.98 15.78 9.13
C GLY A 119 -2.27 14.97 8.93
N TYR A 120 -2.29 13.72 9.42
CA TYR A 120 -3.50 12.92 9.55
C TYR A 120 -4.16 13.21 10.91
N GLU A 121 -5.48 13.07 10.96
CA GLU A 121 -6.25 13.28 12.20
C GLU A 121 -6.01 12.16 13.21
N LYS A 122 -6.20 12.45 14.50
CA LYS A 122 -5.94 11.47 15.59
C LYS A 122 -6.85 10.25 15.52
N ASP A 123 -8.10 10.45 15.13
CA ASP A 123 -9.14 9.44 14.94
C ASP A 123 -9.03 8.72 13.59
N GLU A 124 -8.19 9.20 12.67
CA GLU A 124 -7.97 8.51 11.42
C GLU A 124 -7.23 7.19 11.68
N THR A 125 -7.86 6.09 11.28
CA THR A 125 -7.31 4.73 11.38
C THR A 125 -6.94 4.18 10.01
N LEU A 126 -6.02 3.22 10.00
CA LEU A 126 -5.70 2.44 8.82
C LEU A 126 -6.55 1.18 8.78
N ALA A 127 -7.32 1.01 7.72
CA ALA A 127 -8.05 -0.21 7.42
C ALA A 127 -7.31 -0.99 6.32
N ILE A 128 -6.91 -2.22 6.63
CA ILE A 128 -6.33 -3.14 5.64
C ILE A 128 -7.45 -4.04 5.12
N ILE A 129 -7.64 -4.01 3.80
CA ILE A 129 -8.71 -4.72 3.06
C ILE A 129 -8.16 -5.66 2.00
#